data_AF-A0A202B2V1-F1
#
_entry.id   AF-A0A202B2V1-F1
#
_cell.length_a   1.000
_cell.length_b   1.000
_cell.length_c   1.000
_cell.angle_alpha   90.00
_cell.angle_beta   90.00
_cell.angle_gamma   90.00
#
_symmetry.space_group_name_H-M   'P 1'
#
loop_
_entity.id
_entity.type
_entity.pdbx_description
1 polymer ?
#
loop_
_entity_poly.entity_id
_entity_poly.type
_entity_poly.pdbx_seq_one_letter_code
_entity_poly.pdbx_strand_id
1 'polypeptide(L)'
;MQDLTVSSLNDFVMQAGDKIVTDSRRVSKAFKKQHKNVLRAYDAMECSEEFRRLNFEPRDYYDERGKKWRLIEMTKDGFMFLAMGFTGKEAATLKEAFIGAFNAMAEQLKRRDMGLWQQMQELITREVESKLRASFGSRLMLERKREKPRLETERHRLEGELQPGLLLN
;
A
#
# COMPACT_ATOMS: atom_id res chain seq x y z
N MET A 1 -9.11 -23.56 8.38
CA MET A 1 -8.92 -22.12 8.07
C MET A 1 -7.42 -21.88 8.22
N GLN A 2 -6.67 -21.95 7.12
CA GLN A 2 -5.21 -21.96 7.16
C GLN A 2 -4.69 -20.52 7.20
N ASP A 3 -3.86 -20.24 8.21
CA ASP A 3 -3.15 -18.98 8.37
C ASP A 3 -2.28 -18.69 7.15
N LEU A 4 -2.63 -17.67 6.37
CA LEU A 4 -1.71 -17.10 5.38
C LEU A 4 -0.57 -16.41 6.14
N THR A 5 0.60 -17.05 6.16
CA THR A 5 1.84 -16.43 6.65
C THR A 5 2.22 -15.21 5.81
N VAL A 6 2.99 -14.27 6.34
CA VAL A 6 3.36 -13.00 5.66
C VAL A 6 4.05 -13.23 4.30
N SER A 7 4.77 -14.33 4.12
CA SER A 7 5.34 -14.74 2.82
C SER A 7 4.27 -15.06 1.77
N SER A 8 3.08 -15.53 2.20
CA SER A 8 1.94 -15.86 1.34
C SER A 8 1.26 -14.61 0.78
N LEU A 9 1.24 -13.48 1.52
CA LEU A 9 0.55 -12.26 1.08
C LEU A 9 1.21 -11.61 -0.15
N ASN A 10 2.54 -11.56 -0.17
CA ASN A 10 3.31 -10.94 -1.26
C ASN A 10 3.21 -11.70 -2.60
N ASP A 11 2.84 -12.99 -2.54
CA ASP A 11 2.54 -13.79 -3.72
C ASP A 11 1.26 -13.33 -4.43
N PHE A 12 0.33 -12.71 -3.69
CA PHE A 12 -0.96 -12.24 -4.20
C PHE A 12 -0.99 -10.75 -4.47
N VAL A 13 -0.49 -9.92 -3.54
CA VAL A 13 -0.61 -8.45 -3.61
C VAL A 13 0.71 -7.78 -3.30
N MET A 14 0.84 -6.51 -3.69
CA MET A 14 1.98 -5.66 -3.40
C MET A 14 1.52 -4.23 -3.13
N GLN A 15 2.34 -3.48 -2.41
CA GLN A 15 2.14 -2.06 -2.20
C GLN A 15 2.81 -1.27 -3.34
N ALA A 16 2.04 -0.44 -4.03
CA ALA A 16 2.50 0.53 -5.02
C ALA A 16 2.10 1.94 -4.54
N GLY A 17 3.04 2.63 -3.91
CA GLY A 17 2.76 3.89 -3.19
C GLY A 17 1.74 3.64 -2.07
N ASP A 18 0.61 4.35 -2.14
CA ASP A 18 -0.50 4.24 -1.17
C ASP A 18 -1.55 3.21 -1.54
N LYS A 19 -1.40 2.56 -2.68
CA LYS A 19 -2.37 1.60 -3.18
C LYS A 19 -1.83 0.19 -3.02
N ILE A 20 -2.72 -0.71 -2.64
CA ILE A 20 -2.46 -2.14 -2.70
C ILE A 20 -2.95 -2.62 -4.06
N VAL A 21 -2.03 -3.19 -4.82
CA VAL A 21 -2.27 -3.66 -6.18
C VAL A 21 -1.86 -5.12 -6.31
N THR A 22 -2.37 -5.78 -7.32
CA THR A 22 -1.82 -7.02 -7.84
C THR A 22 -1.45 -6.82 -9.30
N ASP A 23 -0.82 -7.83 -9.90
CA ASP A 23 -0.48 -7.78 -11.32
C ASP A 23 -0.93 -9.04 -12.05
N SER A 24 -1.03 -8.93 -13.37
CA SER A 24 -1.41 -10.02 -14.26
C SER A 24 -0.51 -11.28 -14.17
N ARG A 25 0.75 -11.17 -13.71
CA ARG A 25 1.65 -12.33 -13.52
C ARG A 25 1.34 -13.06 -12.22
N ARG A 26 1.10 -12.36 -11.12
CA ARG A 26 0.64 -12.93 -9.85
C ARG A 26 -0.68 -13.67 -10.03
N VAL A 27 -1.63 -13.05 -10.73
CA VAL A 27 -2.89 -13.70 -11.12
C VAL A 27 -2.65 -14.94 -11.97
N SER A 28 -1.77 -14.86 -12.98
CA SER A 28 -1.40 -16.00 -13.82
C SER A 28 -0.81 -17.17 -13.03
N LYS A 29 0.12 -16.89 -12.10
CA LYS A 29 0.75 -17.87 -11.21
C LYS A 29 -0.28 -18.52 -10.29
N ALA A 30 -1.11 -17.72 -9.62
CA ALA A 30 -2.10 -18.21 -8.66
C ALA A 30 -3.16 -19.11 -9.31
N PHE A 31 -3.74 -18.67 -10.44
CA PHE A 31 -4.76 -19.42 -11.16
C PHE A 31 -4.20 -20.52 -12.07
N LYS A 32 -2.86 -20.74 -12.06
CA LYS A 32 -2.16 -21.70 -12.94
C LYS A 32 -2.54 -21.55 -14.42
N LYS A 33 -2.75 -20.31 -14.87
CA LYS A 33 -3.09 -19.98 -16.26
C LYS A 33 -1.89 -19.34 -16.93
N GLN A 34 -1.74 -19.53 -18.24
CA GLN A 34 -0.72 -18.80 -18.99
C GLN A 34 -0.99 -17.29 -18.92
N HIS A 35 0.07 -16.49 -18.75
CA HIS A 35 -0.04 -15.03 -18.63
C HIS A 35 -0.76 -14.39 -19.82
N LYS A 36 -0.52 -14.88 -21.04
CA LYS A 36 -1.24 -14.46 -22.25
C LYS A 36 -2.77 -14.61 -22.15
N ASN A 37 -3.26 -15.62 -21.43
CA ASN A 37 -4.69 -15.86 -21.25
C ASN A 37 -5.30 -14.86 -20.27
N VAL A 38 -4.53 -14.43 -19.27
CA VAL A 38 -4.93 -13.39 -18.32
C VAL A 38 -5.00 -12.03 -19.03
N LEU A 39 -3.99 -11.71 -19.85
CA LEU A 39 -4.01 -10.49 -20.68
C LEU A 39 -5.17 -10.49 -21.66
N ARG A 40 -5.44 -11.64 -22.31
CA ARG A 40 -6.62 -11.78 -23.18
C ARG A 40 -7.92 -11.58 -22.43
N ALA A 41 -8.05 -12.13 -21.22
CA ALA A 41 -9.22 -11.89 -20.37
C ALA A 41 -9.36 -10.40 -20.08
N TYR A 42 -8.28 -9.71 -19.71
CA TYR A 42 -8.27 -8.27 -19.49
C TYR A 42 -8.71 -7.47 -20.75
N ASP A 43 -8.19 -7.83 -21.92
CA ASP A 43 -8.52 -7.15 -23.18
C ASP A 43 -9.99 -7.37 -23.58
N ALA A 44 -10.57 -8.52 -23.24
CA ALA A 44 -11.97 -8.86 -23.53
C ALA A 44 -12.99 -8.29 -22.52
N MET A 45 -12.54 -7.65 -21.43
CA MET A 45 -13.46 -7.10 -20.42
C MET A 45 -14.21 -5.88 -20.96
N GLU A 46 -15.53 -5.94 -20.93
CA GLU A 46 -16.41 -4.80 -21.18
C GLU A 46 -16.64 -4.05 -19.87
N CYS A 47 -15.95 -2.94 -19.68
CA CYS A 47 -16.14 -2.04 -18.55
C CYS A 47 -16.04 -0.58 -19.03
N SER A 48 -16.58 0.36 -18.25
CA SER A 48 -16.47 1.77 -18.59
C SER A 48 -15.01 2.22 -18.63
N GLU A 49 -14.68 3.18 -19.49
CA GLU A 49 -13.33 3.73 -19.58
C GLU A 49 -12.84 4.29 -18.23
N GLU A 50 -13.74 4.93 -17.48
CA GLU A 50 -13.45 5.43 -16.14
C GLU A 50 -13.04 4.31 -15.18
N PHE A 51 -13.80 3.22 -15.16
CA PHE A 51 -13.48 2.06 -14.32
C PHE A 51 -12.14 1.46 -14.72
N ARG A 52 -11.89 1.34 -16.03
CA ARG A 52 -10.63 0.80 -16.56
C ARG A 52 -9.44 1.66 -16.12
N ARG A 53 -9.54 2.98 -16.27
CA ARG A 53 -8.48 3.93 -15.90
C ARG A 53 -8.18 3.94 -14.39
N LEU A 54 -9.21 3.80 -13.55
CA LEU A 54 -9.04 3.84 -12.09
C LEU A 54 -8.47 2.55 -11.50
N ASN A 55 -8.76 1.42 -12.13
CA ASN A 55 -8.48 0.10 -11.57
C ASN A 55 -7.37 -0.68 -12.28
N PHE A 56 -6.91 -0.23 -13.45
CA PHE A 56 -5.86 -0.91 -14.21
C PHE A 56 -4.82 0.07 -14.71
N GLU A 57 -3.55 -0.27 -14.50
CA GLU A 57 -2.40 0.49 -14.96
C GLU A 57 -1.52 -0.38 -15.86
N PRO A 58 -1.37 -0.03 -17.15
CA PRO A 58 -0.44 -0.71 -18.03
C PRO A 58 1.01 -0.46 -17.60
N ARG A 59 1.76 -1.54 -17.46
CA ARG A 59 3.18 -1.56 -17.14
C ARG A 59 3.92 -2.46 -18.12
N ASP A 60 5.23 -2.35 -18.09
CA ASP A 60 6.11 -3.23 -18.84
C ASP A 60 7.13 -3.84 -17.90
N TYR A 61 7.54 -5.08 -18.18
CA TYR A 61 8.68 -5.70 -17.53
C TYR A 61 9.62 -6.28 -18.58
N TYR A 62 10.89 -6.40 -18.21
CA TYR A 62 11.92 -6.99 -19.04
C TYR A 62 12.27 -8.37 -18.49
N ASP A 63 12.47 -9.34 -19.38
CA ASP A 63 13.03 -10.63 -18.99
C ASP A 63 14.57 -10.56 -18.90
N GLU A 64 15.19 -11.65 -18.45
CA GLU A 64 16.66 -11.78 -18.32
C GLU A 64 17.39 -11.61 -19.67
N ARG A 65 16.68 -11.70 -20.78
CA ARG A 65 17.19 -11.52 -22.14
C ARG A 65 16.92 -10.11 -22.69
N GLY A 66 16.40 -9.20 -21.86
CA GLY A 66 16.07 -7.83 -22.22
C GLY A 66 14.80 -7.69 -23.08
N LYS A 67 14.01 -8.74 -23.26
CA LYS A 67 12.78 -8.66 -24.04
C LYS A 67 11.68 -8.02 -23.19
N LYS A 68 11.01 -7.04 -23.79
CA LYS A 68 9.89 -6.31 -23.21
C LYS A 68 8.61 -7.16 -23.23
N TRP A 69 7.92 -7.22 -22.10
CA TRP A 69 6.66 -7.92 -21.92
C TRP A 69 5.62 -7.02 -21.23
N ARG A 70 4.39 -7.08 -21.72
CA ARG A 70 3.25 -6.33 -21.18
C ARG A 70 2.84 -6.87 -19.81
N LEU A 71 2.62 -5.99 -18.85
CA LEU A 71 2.09 -6.28 -17.52
C LEU A 71 0.91 -5.35 -17.26
N ILE A 72 -0.13 -5.84 -16.59
CA ILE A 72 -1.20 -4.98 -16.09
C ILE A 72 -1.18 -5.05 -14.57
N GLU A 73 -0.94 -3.91 -13.93
CA GLU A 73 -1.18 -3.70 -12.50
C GLU A 73 -2.67 -3.39 -12.31
N MET A 74 -3.25 -3.87 -11.20
CA MET A 74 -4.67 -3.68 -10.94
C MET A 74 -4.97 -3.57 -9.45
N THR A 75 -5.98 -2.77 -9.13
CA THR A 75 -6.51 -2.63 -7.76
C THR A 75 -7.28 -3.87 -7.35
N LYS A 76 -7.72 -3.91 -6.08
CA LYS A 76 -8.67 -4.92 -5.59
C LYS A 76 -9.90 -5.04 -6.49
N ASP A 77 -10.52 -3.92 -6.85
CA ASP A 77 -11.76 -3.93 -7.64
C ASP A 77 -11.50 -4.36 -9.09
N GLY A 78 -10.37 -3.93 -9.67
CA GLY A 78 -9.94 -4.40 -10.99
C GLY A 78 -9.70 -5.91 -11.02
N PHE A 79 -9.01 -6.44 -10.00
CA PHE A 79 -8.82 -7.88 -9.84
C PHE A 79 -10.15 -8.62 -9.70
N MET A 80 -11.05 -8.12 -8.85
CA MET A 80 -12.36 -8.75 -8.64
C MET A 80 -13.16 -8.83 -9.93
N PHE A 81 -13.18 -7.74 -10.71
CA PHE A 81 -13.86 -7.69 -12.01
C PHE A 81 -13.24 -8.71 -12.99
N LEU A 82 -11.92 -8.76 -13.10
CA LEU A 82 -11.21 -9.73 -13.93
C LEU A 82 -11.49 -11.19 -13.52
N ALA A 83 -11.51 -11.44 -12.21
CA ALA A 83 -11.69 -12.77 -11.66
C ALA A 83 -13.13 -13.29 -11.81
N MET A 84 -14.13 -12.46 -12.11
CA MET A 84 -15.52 -12.92 -12.35
C MET A 84 -15.59 -13.97 -13.45
N GLY A 85 -14.78 -13.85 -14.50
CA GLY A 85 -14.70 -14.83 -15.59
C GLY A 85 -13.98 -16.14 -15.24
N PHE A 86 -13.35 -16.24 -14.07
CA PHE A 86 -12.67 -17.47 -13.63
C PHE A 86 -13.62 -18.33 -12.78
N THR A 87 -14.00 -19.50 -13.29
CA THR A 87 -14.95 -20.41 -12.62
C THR A 87 -14.25 -21.66 -12.07
N GLY A 88 -14.92 -22.36 -11.14
CA GLY A 88 -14.45 -23.60 -10.51
C GLY A 88 -14.14 -23.46 -9.02
N LYS A 89 -14.10 -24.60 -8.30
CA LYS A 89 -13.87 -24.63 -6.84
C LYS A 89 -12.51 -24.04 -6.45
N GLU A 90 -11.45 -24.43 -7.17
CA GLU A 90 -10.10 -23.87 -6.93
C GLU A 90 -10.04 -22.37 -7.20
N ALA A 91 -10.74 -21.90 -8.25
CA ALA A 91 -10.82 -20.48 -8.56
C ALA A 91 -11.54 -19.69 -7.47
N ALA A 92 -12.58 -20.25 -6.84
CA ALA A 92 -13.25 -19.61 -5.70
C ALA A 92 -12.32 -19.46 -4.49
N THR A 93 -11.60 -20.51 -4.12
CA THR A 93 -10.61 -20.46 -3.02
C THR A 93 -9.52 -19.43 -3.29
N LEU A 94 -9.03 -19.34 -4.53
CA LEU A 94 -8.04 -18.32 -4.90
C LEU A 94 -8.61 -16.91 -4.82
N LYS A 95 -9.85 -16.68 -5.26
CA LYS A 95 -10.51 -15.37 -5.13
C LYS A 95 -10.60 -14.95 -3.66
N GLU A 96 -11.03 -15.85 -2.78
CA GLU A 96 -11.07 -15.60 -1.34
C GLU A 96 -9.69 -15.28 -0.78
N ALA A 97 -8.65 -16.02 -1.20
CA ALA A 97 -7.27 -15.75 -0.79
C ALA A 97 -6.78 -14.36 -1.24
N PHE A 98 -7.06 -13.95 -2.47
CA PHE A 98 -6.73 -12.61 -2.96
C PHE A 98 -7.48 -11.53 -2.15
N ILE A 99 -8.78 -11.69 -1.92
CA ILE A 99 -9.57 -10.75 -1.10
C ILE A 99 -8.98 -10.64 0.30
N GLY A 100 -8.67 -11.79 0.93
CA GLY A 100 -8.02 -11.86 2.22
C GLY A 100 -6.67 -11.15 2.22
N ALA A 101 -5.88 -11.32 1.16
CA ALA A 101 -4.58 -10.68 1.04
C ALA A 101 -4.67 -9.16 0.89
N PHE A 102 -5.58 -8.66 0.06
CA PHE A 102 -5.86 -7.23 -0.05
C PHE A 102 -6.29 -6.63 1.30
N ASN A 103 -7.21 -7.30 2.01
CA ASN A 103 -7.69 -6.81 3.30
C ASN A 103 -6.59 -6.85 4.37
N ALA A 104 -5.80 -7.92 4.43
CA ALA A 104 -4.71 -8.06 5.39
C ALA A 104 -3.64 -6.98 5.19
N MET A 105 -3.25 -6.72 3.94
CA MET A 105 -2.29 -5.66 3.65
C MET A 105 -2.87 -4.27 3.94
N ALA A 106 -4.16 -4.04 3.69
CA ALA A 106 -4.83 -2.78 4.02
C ALA A 106 -4.86 -2.53 5.54
N GLU A 107 -5.18 -3.56 6.32
CA GLU A 107 -5.14 -3.49 7.78
C GLU A 107 -3.72 -3.30 8.31
N GLN A 108 -2.71 -3.90 7.69
CA GLN A 108 -1.32 -3.69 8.06
C GLN A 108 -0.89 -2.23 7.85
N LEU A 109 -1.24 -1.63 6.72
CA LEU A 109 -0.98 -0.21 6.45
C LEU A 109 -1.70 0.69 7.45
N LYS A 110 -2.99 0.45 7.68
CA LYS A 110 -3.77 1.21 8.66
C LYS A 110 -3.20 1.14 10.08
N ARG A 111 -2.74 -0.04 10.52
CA ARG A 111 -2.09 -0.21 11.83
C ARG A 111 -0.78 0.55 11.93
N ARG A 112 0.02 0.54 10.86
CA ARG A 112 1.25 1.32 10.77
C ARG A 112 0.94 2.81 10.90
N ASP A 113 -0.01 3.32 10.12
CA ASP A 113 -0.39 4.73 10.14
C ASP A 113 -0.90 5.15 11.52
N MET A 114 -1.73 4.31 12.17
CA MET A 114 -2.20 4.55 13.53
C MET A 114 -1.04 4.65 14.54
N GLY A 115 -0.03 3.78 14.43
CA GLY A 115 1.16 3.83 15.28
C GLY A 115 2.00 5.09 15.06
N LEU A 116 2.09 5.57 13.82
CA LEU A 116 2.77 6.84 13.49
C LEU A 116 1.99 8.04 14.03
N TRP A 117 0.67 8.03 13.90
CA TRP A 117 -0.20 9.06 14.47
C TRP A 117 -0.07 9.13 15.99
N GLN A 118 0.01 7.99 16.68
CA GLN A 118 0.22 7.96 18.13
C GLN A 118 1.56 8.60 18.53
N GLN A 119 2.64 8.28 17.82
CA GLN A 119 3.95 8.91 18.04
C GLN A 119 3.91 10.42 17.81
N MET A 120 3.17 10.86 16.79
CA MET A 120 2.97 12.29 16.50
C MET A 120 2.21 12.99 17.63
N GLN A 121 1.12 12.39 18.14
CA GLN A 121 0.35 12.94 19.25
C GLN A 121 1.19 13.08 20.53
N GLU A 122 2.03 12.08 20.82
CA GLU A 122 2.97 12.15 21.95
C GLU A 122 4.02 13.25 21.76
N LEU A 123 4.55 13.43 20.54
CA LEU A 123 5.47 14.52 20.23
C LEU A 123 4.82 15.89 20.42
N ILE A 124 3.62 16.10 19.89
CA ILE A 124 2.86 17.35 20.06
C ILE A 124 2.64 17.64 21.55
N THR A 125 2.28 16.63 22.33
CA THR A 125 2.09 16.76 23.79
C THR A 125 3.38 17.22 24.47
N ARG A 126 4.52 16.57 24.17
CA ARG A 126 5.84 16.97 24.68
C ARG A 126 6.23 18.39 24.26
N GLU A 127 5.93 18.79 23.03
CA GLU A 127 6.20 20.16 22.56
C GLU A 127 5.37 21.19 23.33
N VAL A 128 4.08 20.92 23.57
CA VAL A 128 3.18 21.78 24.36
C VAL A 128 3.66 21.88 25.81
N GLU A 129 3.99 20.75 26.44
CA GLU A 129 4.56 20.72 27.80
C GLU A 129 5.86 21.52 27.89
N SER A 130 6.78 21.33 26.94
CA SER A 130 8.03 22.07 26.87
C SER A 130 7.79 23.57 26.68
N LYS A 131 6.84 23.98 25.83
CA LYS A 131 6.45 25.39 25.66
C LYS A 131 5.96 25.97 26.97
N LEU A 132 5.08 25.25 27.66
CA LEU A 132 4.53 25.66 28.95
C LEU A 132 5.64 25.80 30.01
N ARG A 133 6.56 24.83 30.11
CA ARG A 133 7.71 24.88 31.03
C ARG A 133 8.61 26.09 30.78
N ALA A 134 8.89 26.41 29.52
CA ALA A 134 9.73 27.55 29.15
C ALA A 134 9.15 28.92 29.58
N SER A 135 7.84 29.00 29.81
CA SER A 135 7.19 30.20 30.36
C SER A 135 7.52 30.45 31.84
N PHE A 136 8.00 29.44 32.56
CA PHE A 136 8.33 29.52 33.99
C PHE A 136 9.79 29.92 34.26
N GLY A 137 10.34 30.88 33.49
CA GLY A 137 11.62 31.55 33.75
C GLY A 137 12.78 31.18 32.83
N SER A 138 13.88 31.94 32.92
CA SER A 138 15.00 31.92 31.97
C SER A 138 15.77 30.58 31.93
N ARG A 139 15.88 29.87 33.05
CA ARG A 139 16.51 28.55 33.11
C ARG A 139 15.78 27.53 32.24
N LEU A 140 14.46 27.42 32.40
CA LEU A 140 13.62 26.50 31.64
C LEU A 140 13.51 26.90 30.17
N MET A 141 13.58 28.21 29.87
CA MET A 141 13.71 28.69 28.49
C MET A 141 15.00 28.19 27.81
N LEU A 142 16.14 28.21 28.51
CA LEU A 142 17.41 27.72 27.98
C LEU A 142 17.41 26.20 27.77
N GLU A 143 16.76 25.45 28.67
CA GLU A 143 16.52 24.01 28.50
C GLU A 143 15.73 23.74 27.21
N ARG A 144 14.64 24.48 26.98
CA ARG A 144 13.87 24.38 25.73
C ARG A 144 14.69 24.72 24.49
N LYS A 145 15.54 25.74 24.56
CA LYS A 145 16.42 26.10 23.43
C LYS A 145 17.33 24.95 23.01
N ARG A 146 17.76 24.10 23.96
CA ARG A 146 18.60 22.91 23.71
C ARG A 146 17.80 21.73 23.17
N GLU A 147 16.57 21.52 23.63
CA GLU A 147 15.75 20.37 23.21
C GLU A 147 15.02 20.60 21.88
N LYS A 148 14.71 21.86 21.54
CA LYS A 148 13.90 22.23 20.37
C LYS A 148 14.41 21.62 19.05
N PRO A 149 15.72 21.65 18.71
CA PRO A 149 16.20 21.06 17.45
C PRO A 149 15.92 19.55 17.35
N ARG A 150 15.99 18.82 18.47
CA ARG A 150 15.69 17.39 18.52
C ARG A 150 14.21 17.13 18.27
N LEU A 151 13.32 17.92 18.90
CA LEU A 151 11.87 17.81 18.70
C LEU A 151 11.48 18.13 17.25
N GLU A 152 12.11 19.15 16.65
CA GLU A 152 11.86 19.52 15.25
C GLU A 152 12.34 18.44 14.27
N THR A 153 13.52 17.85 14.52
CA THR A 153 14.03 16.73 13.71
C THR A 153 13.09 15.53 13.78
N GLU A 154 12.62 15.19 14.97
CA GLU A 154 11.66 14.11 15.18
C GLU A 154 10.32 14.39 14.50
N ARG A 155 9.84 15.64 14.57
CA ARG A 155 8.61 16.08 13.88
C ARG A 155 8.74 15.92 12.38
N HIS A 156 9.82 16.42 11.78
CA HIS A 156 10.04 16.30 10.33
C HIS A 156 10.13 14.85 9.87
N ARG A 157 10.73 13.97 10.68
CA ARG A 157 10.75 12.53 10.41
C ARG A 157 9.32 11.95 10.39
N LEU A 158 8.56 12.18 11.47
CA LEU A 158 7.19 11.64 11.57
C LEU A 158 6.24 12.24 10.53
N GLU A 159 6.39 13.53 10.19
CA GLU A 159 5.65 14.17 9.09
C GLU A 159 5.98 13.51 7.75
N GLY A 160 7.25 13.22 7.47
CA GLY A 160 7.65 12.52 6.24
C GLY A 160 7.13 11.08 6.16
N GLU A 161 7.03 10.38 7.30
CA GLU A 161 6.48 9.03 7.35
C GLU A 161 4.94 9.00 7.27
N LEU A 162 4.25 10.02 7.81
CA LEU A 162 2.79 10.16 7.78
C LEU A 162 2.25 10.73 6.47
N GLN A 163 3.10 11.38 5.67
CA GLN A 163 2.74 11.90 4.36
C GLN A 163 3.23 10.99 3.22
N PRO A 164 2.55 9.88 2.92
CA PRO A 164 2.68 9.33 1.60
C PRO A 164 1.69 10.10 0.70
N GLY A 165 2.22 10.98 -0.17
CA GLY A 165 1.44 11.62 -1.24
C GLY A 165 1.17 13.13 -1.18
N LEU A 166 1.79 13.93 -0.31
CA LEU A 166 1.72 15.40 -0.36
C LEU A 166 2.87 16.07 -1.15
N LEU A 167 3.49 15.33 -2.08
CA LEU A 167 4.09 15.98 -3.24
C LEU A 167 2.94 16.40 -4.18
N LEU A 168 2.23 17.46 -3.77
CA LEU A 168 1.41 18.24 -4.67
C LEU A 168 2.33 18.72 -5.79
N ASN A 169 2.03 18.27 -7.02
CA ASN A 169 2.53 18.88 -8.25
C ASN A 169 2.15 20.37 -8.28
#